data_AF-A0AAD8CR88-F1
#
_entry.id   AF-A0AAD8CR88-F1
#
_cell.length_a   1.000
_cell.length_b   1.000
_cell.length_c   1.000
_cell.angle_alpha   90.00
_cell.angle_beta   90.00
_cell.angle_gamma   90.00
#
_symmetry.space_group_name_H-M   'P 1'
#
loop_
_entity.id
_entity.type
_entity.pdbx_description
1 polymer ?
#
loop_
_entity_poly.entity_id
_entity_poly.type
_entity_poly.pdbx_seq_one_letter_code
_entity_poly.pdbx_strand_id
1 'polypeptide(L)'
;MSLLLKDVQYTDQGSYHCTVATHSRKYDETVNLFIPEPEYPTVYFDSVTSTFTCNSSGWYREPKVQWTNEKGENLTDQSETAPAEKEGEVYKVMSVLKTSDLHQQYICTVQEGDRKSNTQLPHKWEDGALSLLSELPCHEVEKSECKPST
;
A
#
# COMPACT_ATOMS: atom_id res chain seq x y z
N MET A 1 13.13 -33.27 -9.74
CA MET A 1 11.83 -32.74 -9.27
C MET A 1 11.96 -31.24 -9.16
N SER A 2 10.95 -30.50 -9.58
CA SER A 2 10.89 -29.04 -9.45
C SER A 2 9.48 -28.64 -8.98
N LEU A 3 9.39 -27.54 -8.25
CA LEU A 3 8.14 -26.91 -7.85
C LEU A 3 8.03 -25.57 -8.57
N LEU A 4 6.88 -25.31 -9.20
CA LEU A 4 6.56 -24.03 -9.82
C LEU A 4 5.30 -23.48 -9.15
N LEU A 5 5.45 -22.36 -8.45
CA LEU A 5 4.32 -21.60 -7.94
C LEU A 5 3.85 -20.62 -9.03
N LYS A 6 2.54 -20.50 -9.20
CA LYS A 6 1.89 -19.56 -10.13
C LYS A 6 0.95 -18.67 -9.34
N ASP A 7 0.77 -17.44 -9.81
CA ASP A 7 -0.14 -16.46 -9.20
C ASP A 7 0.14 -16.21 -7.70
N VAL A 8 1.44 -16.18 -7.35
CA VAL A 8 1.96 -16.05 -5.99
C VAL A 8 1.30 -14.86 -5.27
N GLN A 9 0.83 -15.13 -4.05
CA GLN A 9 0.17 -14.20 -3.13
C GLN A 9 1.07 -13.94 -1.93
N TYR A 10 0.88 -12.83 -1.23
CA TYR A 10 1.62 -12.55 0.01
C TYR A 10 1.50 -13.68 1.04
N THR A 11 0.35 -14.37 1.10
CA THR A 11 0.13 -15.53 1.99
C THR A 11 0.97 -16.77 1.64
N ASP A 12 1.56 -16.82 0.45
CA ASP A 12 2.47 -17.90 0.06
C ASP A 12 3.86 -17.73 0.67
N GLN A 13 4.15 -16.56 1.25
CA GLN A 13 5.37 -16.33 2.02
C GLN A 13 5.50 -17.38 3.12
N GLY A 14 6.67 -18.02 3.19
CA GLY A 14 6.89 -19.08 4.17
C GLY A 14 8.04 -20.00 3.81
N SER A 15 8.17 -21.05 4.63
CA SER A 15 9.21 -22.05 4.48
C SER A 15 8.68 -23.28 3.75
N TYR A 16 9.28 -23.59 2.61
CA TYR A 16 8.93 -24.72 1.75
C TYR A 16 9.96 -25.83 1.96
N HIS A 17 9.49 -27.01 2.34
CA HIS A 17 10.33 -28.18 2.55
C HIS A 17 10.24 -29.11 1.34
N CYS A 18 11.38 -29.33 0.68
CA CYS A 18 11.57 -30.36 -0.33
C CYS A 18 12.10 -31.65 0.28
N THR A 19 11.32 -32.73 0.20
CA THR A 19 11.72 -34.07 0.63
C THR A 19 11.94 -34.98 -0.57
N VAL A 20 13.10 -35.63 -0.65
CA VAL A 20 13.42 -36.68 -1.62
C VAL A 20 13.72 -37.97 -0.88
N ALA A 21 12.86 -38.98 -1.06
CA ALA A 21 13.02 -40.29 -0.44
C ALA A 21 13.35 -41.37 -1.49
N THR A 22 14.27 -42.26 -1.13
CA THR A 22 14.59 -43.52 -1.81
C THR A 22 14.32 -44.68 -0.84
N HIS A 23 14.43 -45.92 -1.30
CA HIS A 23 14.21 -47.10 -0.45
C HIS A 23 15.08 -47.17 0.82
N SER A 24 16.24 -46.50 0.83
CA SER A 24 17.20 -46.56 1.95
C SER A 24 17.59 -45.21 2.54
N ARG A 25 17.15 -44.08 1.94
CA ARG A 25 17.56 -42.73 2.35
C ARG A 25 16.45 -41.71 2.15
N LYS A 26 16.44 -40.69 3.01
CA LYS A 26 15.60 -39.50 2.92
C LYS A 26 16.49 -38.27 2.96
N TYR A 27 16.25 -37.33 2.08
CA TYR A 27 16.90 -36.03 2.00
C TYR A 27 15.84 -34.95 2.13
N ASP A 28 16.11 -33.95 2.95
CA ASP A 28 15.18 -32.94 3.40
C ASP A 28 15.90 -31.59 3.28
N GLU A 29 15.40 -30.69 2.42
CA GLU A 29 15.96 -29.35 2.18
C GLU A 29 14.87 -28.29 2.29
N THR A 30 15.22 -27.14 2.85
CA THR A 30 14.27 -26.06 3.12
C THR A 30 14.62 -24.81 2.33
N VAL A 31 13.63 -24.22 1.67
CA VAL A 31 13.73 -22.96 0.93
C VAL A 31 12.72 -21.96 1.50
N ASN A 32 13.16 -20.74 1.79
CA ASN A 32 12.26 -19.69 2.26
C ASN A 32 11.82 -18.82 1.08
N LEU A 33 10.51 -18.69 0.88
CA LEU A 33 9.92 -17.73 -0.03
C LEU A 33 9.60 -16.46 0.76
N PHE A 34 10.19 -15.34 0.35
CA PHE A 34 9.93 -14.01 0.89
C PHE A 34 9.27 -13.15 -0.17
N ILE A 35 8.21 -12.43 0.21
CA ILE A 35 7.48 -11.52 -0.67
C ILE A 35 7.57 -10.13 -0.05
N PRO A 36 8.18 -9.15 -0.74
CA PRO A 36 8.38 -7.83 -0.18
C PRO A 36 7.06 -7.14 0.17
N GLU A 37 7.12 -6.34 1.23
CA GLU A 37 6.03 -5.45 1.61
C GLU A 37 6.08 -4.17 0.75
N PRO A 38 4.93 -3.66 0.30
CA PRO A 38 4.87 -2.46 -0.50
C PRO A 38 5.06 -1.26 0.41
N GLU A 39 5.46 -0.14 -0.17
CA GLU A 39 5.50 1.11 0.55
C GLU A 39 4.09 1.57 0.91
N TYR A 40 3.95 2.16 2.10
CA TYR A 40 2.71 2.79 2.50
C TYR A 40 2.31 3.85 1.46
N PRO A 41 1.03 3.88 1.02
CA PRO A 41 0.56 4.91 0.14
C PRO A 41 0.78 6.29 0.78
N THR A 42 1.13 7.25 -0.06
CA THR A 42 1.24 8.66 0.31
C THR A 42 0.19 9.45 -0.44
N VAL A 43 -0.46 10.39 0.24
CA VAL A 43 -1.38 11.35 -0.38
C VAL A 43 -0.84 12.75 -0.15
N TYR A 44 -0.86 13.57 -1.19
CA TYR A 44 -0.56 15.00 -1.10
C TYR A 44 -1.59 15.83 -1.88
N PHE A 45 -1.69 17.11 -1.52
CA PHE A 45 -2.63 18.05 -2.12
C PHE A 45 -1.91 19.16 -2.86
N ASP A 46 -2.32 19.40 -4.09
CA ASP A 46 -1.91 20.55 -4.88
C ASP A 46 -3.03 21.60 -4.87
N SER A 47 -2.77 22.73 -4.20
CA SER A 47 -3.71 23.84 -4.07
C SER A 47 -3.93 24.62 -5.36
N VAL A 48 -2.98 24.59 -6.30
CA VAL A 48 -3.08 25.30 -7.59
C VAL A 48 -4.08 24.59 -8.49
N THR A 49 -4.00 23.25 -8.52
CA THR A 49 -4.89 22.43 -9.35
C THR A 49 -6.13 21.92 -8.60
N SER A 50 -6.15 22.07 -7.27
CA SER A 50 -7.16 21.51 -6.37
C SER A 50 -7.31 19.99 -6.53
N THR A 51 -6.17 19.30 -6.50
CA THR A 51 -6.10 17.85 -6.71
C THR A 51 -5.41 17.12 -5.55
N PHE A 52 -5.93 15.94 -5.25
CA PHE A 52 -5.32 14.97 -4.34
C PHE A 52 -4.61 13.92 -5.18
N THR A 53 -3.32 13.70 -4.93
CA THR A 53 -2.57 12.65 -5.63
C THR A 53 -2.18 11.59 -4.63
N CYS A 54 -2.45 10.34 -4.98
CA CYS A 54 -2.05 9.15 -4.24
C CYS A 54 -0.94 8.41 -4.99
N ASN A 55 0.16 8.14 -4.30
CA ASN A 55 1.29 7.38 -4.81
C ASN A 55 1.56 6.17 -3.91
N SER A 56 1.90 5.03 -4.51
CA SER A 56 2.38 3.86 -3.76
C SER A 56 3.26 3.00 -4.66
N SER A 57 4.24 2.31 -4.07
CA SER A 57 5.24 1.51 -4.78
C SER A 57 5.51 0.18 -4.06
N GLY A 58 6.31 -0.71 -4.65
CA GLY A 58 6.71 -1.97 -4.03
C GLY A 58 5.66 -3.10 -4.11
N TRP A 59 4.65 -2.98 -4.97
CA TRP A 59 3.62 -4.01 -5.14
C TRP A 59 4.13 -5.16 -5.99
N TYR A 60 3.94 -6.40 -5.57
CA TYR A 60 4.49 -7.56 -6.28
C TYR A 60 3.77 -7.83 -7.61
N ARG A 61 2.45 -7.62 -7.63
CA ARG A 61 1.60 -7.61 -8.83
C ARG A 61 0.93 -6.26 -8.98
N GLU A 62 0.39 -6.05 -10.16
CA GLU A 62 -0.35 -4.84 -10.52
C GLU A 62 -1.52 -4.58 -9.53
N PRO A 63 -1.44 -3.51 -8.72
CA PRO A 63 -2.48 -3.20 -7.75
C PRO A 63 -3.56 -2.31 -8.37
N LYS A 64 -4.71 -2.24 -7.70
CA LYS A 64 -5.81 -1.32 -8.04
C LYS A 64 -5.88 -0.19 -7.02
N VAL A 65 -6.22 1.00 -7.47
CA VAL A 65 -6.43 2.16 -6.61
C VAL A 65 -7.92 2.46 -6.48
N GLN A 66 -8.37 2.77 -5.27
CA GLN A 66 -9.73 3.17 -4.93
C GLN A 66 -9.71 4.45 -4.11
N TRP A 67 -10.64 5.34 -4.38
CA TRP A 67 -10.85 6.55 -3.59
C TRP A 67 -12.19 6.49 -2.87
N THR A 68 -12.17 6.85 -1.59
CA THR A 68 -13.38 7.02 -0.78
C THR A 68 -13.29 8.31 0.03
N ASN A 69 -14.43 8.83 0.49
CA ASN A 69 -14.45 9.90 1.47
C ASN A 69 -14.76 9.39 2.89
N GLU A 70 -14.71 10.28 3.89
CA GLU A 70 -15.00 9.95 5.30
C GLU A 70 -16.43 9.42 5.54
N LYS A 71 -17.34 9.63 4.58
CA LYS A 71 -18.71 9.10 4.59
C LYS A 71 -18.83 7.71 3.97
N GLY A 72 -17.73 7.18 3.41
CA GLY A 72 -17.68 5.90 2.72
C GLY A 72 -18.18 5.94 1.28
N GLU A 73 -18.39 7.12 0.70
CA GLU A 73 -18.80 7.25 -0.71
C GLU A 73 -17.62 6.89 -1.61
N ASN A 74 -17.88 6.08 -2.65
CA ASN A 74 -16.86 5.69 -3.62
C ASN A 74 -16.68 6.78 -4.68
N LEU A 75 -15.45 7.27 -4.80
CA LEU A 75 -15.04 8.35 -5.71
C LEU A 75 -14.05 7.85 -6.77
N THR A 76 -13.85 6.54 -6.89
CA THR A 76 -12.88 5.94 -7.81
C THR A 76 -13.15 6.32 -9.26
N ASP A 77 -14.43 6.37 -9.67
CA ASP A 77 -14.82 6.76 -11.04
C ASP A 77 -14.59 8.25 -11.34
N GLN A 78 -14.37 9.07 -10.30
CA GLN A 78 -14.07 10.50 -10.41
C GLN A 78 -12.56 10.76 -10.38
N SER A 79 -11.75 9.70 -10.23
CA SER A 79 -10.30 9.77 -10.20
C SER A 79 -9.69 9.35 -11.52
N GLU A 80 -8.55 9.94 -11.85
CA GLU A 80 -7.72 9.56 -12.98
C GLU A 80 -6.55 8.71 -12.46
N THR A 81 -6.58 7.41 -12.70
CA THR A 81 -5.50 6.50 -12.31
C THR A 81 -4.62 6.20 -13.51
N ALA A 82 -3.33 6.51 -13.40
CA ALA A 82 -2.35 6.16 -14.43
C ALA A 82 -2.18 4.63 -14.51
N PRO A 83 -1.86 4.06 -15.68
CA PRO A 83 -1.49 2.66 -15.78
C PRO A 83 -0.37 2.33 -14.78
N ALA A 84 -0.47 1.19 -14.11
CA ALA A 84 0.57 0.78 -13.17
C ALA A 84 1.91 0.65 -13.88
N GLU A 85 2.92 1.32 -13.35
CA GLU A 85 4.27 1.29 -13.88
C GLU A 85 5.01 0.11 -13.25
N LYS A 86 5.71 -0.68 -14.07
CA LYS A 86 6.54 -1.78 -13.60
C LYS A 86 7.97 -1.30 -13.41
N GLU A 87 8.46 -1.35 -12.18
CA GLU A 87 9.82 -0.98 -11.78
C GLU A 87 10.57 -2.23 -11.30
N GLY A 88 11.36 -2.84 -12.20
CA GLY A 88 12.01 -4.12 -11.92
C GLY A 88 11.01 -5.27 -11.75
N GLU A 89 10.94 -5.82 -10.54
CA GLU A 89 10.03 -6.91 -10.18
C GLU A 89 8.75 -6.44 -9.45
N VAL A 90 8.63 -5.14 -9.19
CA VAL A 90 7.50 -4.54 -8.47
C VAL A 90 6.75 -3.52 -9.32
N TYR A 91 5.61 -3.06 -8.81
CA TYR A 91 4.71 -2.10 -9.45
C TYR A 91 4.57 -0.84 -8.60
N LYS A 92 4.41 0.27 -9.30
CA LYS A 92 4.11 1.60 -8.79
C LYS A 92 2.79 2.09 -9.38
N VAL A 93 2.02 2.80 -8.57
CA VAL A 93 0.76 3.43 -8.99
C VAL A 93 0.71 4.89 -8.59
N MET A 94 0.03 5.66 -9.43
CA MET A 94 -0.32 7.06 -9.22
C MET A 94 -1.78 7.27 -9.60
N SER A 95 -2.54 7.90 -8.72
CA SER A 95 -3.94 8.24 -8.96
C SER A 95 -4.24 9.66 -8.50
N VAL A 96 -5.02 10.39 -9.29
CA VAL A 96 -5.34 11.79 -9.05
C VAL A 96 -6.85 11.93 -8.89
N LEU A 97 -7.28 12.48 -7.75
CA LEU A 97 -8.67 12.82 -7.48
C LEU A 97 -8.83 14.35 -7.51
N LYS A 98 -9.68 14.85 -8.39
CA LYS A 98 -10.03 16.27 -8.46
C LYS A 98 -11.31 16.52 -7.67
N THR A 99 -11.28 17.50 -6.76
CA THR A 99 -12.44 17.81 -5.92
C THR A 99 -12.54 19.30 -5.63
N SER A 100 -13.78 19.79 -5.47
CA SER A 100 -14.06 21.15 -5.01
C SER A 100 -14.33 21.24 -3.51
N ASP A 101 -14.54 20.11 -2.82
CA ASP A 101 -14.78 20.08 -1.38
C ASP A 101 -13.49 19.73 -0.63
N LEU A 102 -12.84 20.77 -0.09
CA LEU A 102 -11.58 20.62 0.65
C LEU A 102 -11.80 20.27 2.14
N HIS A 103 -13.01 20.47 2.67
CA HIS A 103 -13.31 20.19 4.08
C HIS A 103 -13.53 18.69 4.34
N GLN A 104 -13.69 17.93 3.26
CA GLN A 104 -13.88 16.48 3.26
C GLN A 104 -12.51 15.77 3.25
N GLN A 105 -12.37 14.73 4.07
CA GLN A 105 -11.22 13.83 3.96
C GLN A 105 -11.42 12.82 2.83
N TYR A 106 -10.33 12.54 2.14
CA TYR A 106 -10.26 11.54 1.07
C TYR A 106 -9.26 10.46 1.45
N ILE A 107 -9.69 9.22 1.31
CA ILE A 107 -8.95 8.01 1.64
C ILE A 107 -8.61 7.31 0.33
N CYS A 108 -7.32 7.20 0.05
CA CYS A 108 -6.80 6.38 -1.03
C CYS A 108 -6.55 4.97 -0.49
N THR A 109 -7.08 3.95 -1.18
CA THR A 109 -6.81 2.53 -0.89
C THR A 109 -6.16 1.89 -2.10
N VAL A 110 -5.00 1.29 -1.90
CA VAL A 110 -4.28 0.49 -2.90
C VAL A 110 -4.41 -0.98 -2.54
N GLN A 111 -4.83 -1.80 -3.51
CA GLN A 111 -5.18 -3.21 -3.29
C GLN A 111 -4.50 -4.14 -4.31
N GLU A 112 -3.90 -5.21 -3.80
CA GLU A 112 -3.32 -6.31 -4.58
C GLU A 112 -3.87 -7.65 -4.06
N GLY A 113 -4.78 -8.28 -4.80
CA GLY A 113 -5.48 -9.48 -4.32
C GLY A 113 -6.24 -9.18 -3.03
N ASP A 114 -5.93 -9.90 -1.96
CA ASP A 114 -6.53 -9.67 -0.63
C ASP A 114 -5.78 -8.61 0.20
N ARG A 115 -4.58 -8.20 -0.23
CA ARG A 115 -3.78 -7.19 0.48
C ARG A 115 -4.28 -5.79 0.16
N LYS A 116 -4.49 -4.98 1.19
CA LYS A 116 -4.93 -3.59 1.07
C LYS A 116 -4.05 -2.70 1.95
N SER A 117 -3.71 -1.53 1.44
CA SER A 117 -3.09 -0.46 2.21
C SER A 117 -3.82 0.83 1.89
N ASN A 118 -4.18 1.58 2.92
CA ASN A 118 -4.88 2.85 2.74
C ASN A 118 -4.15 3.98 3.46
N THR A 119 -4.39 5.18 2.96
CA THR A 119 -3.85 6.40 3.53
C THR A 119 -4.82 7.53 3.23
N GLN A 120 -4.63 8.64 3.93
CA GLN A 120 -5.34 9.88 3.71
C GLN A 120 -4.34 11.03 3.85
N LEU A 121 -4.74 12.25 3.49
CA LEU A 121 -3.91 13.39 3.83
C LEU A 121 -3.69 13.43 5.36
N PRO A 122 -2.46 13.66 5.82
CA PRO A 122 -2.18 13.88 7.25
C PRO A 122 -2.74 15.22 7.76
N HIS A 123 -3.35 16.01 6.87
CA HIS A 123 -3.91 17.31 7.20
C HIS A 123 -5.37 17.43 6.76
N LYS A 124 -6.20 18.10 7.57
CA LYS A 124 -7.54 18.55 7.20
C LYS A 124 -7.46 20.01 6.78
N TRP A 125 -8.30 20.39 5.82
CA TRP A 125 -8.47 21.81 5.52
C TRP A 125 -9.42 22.43 6.55
N GLU A 126 -8.91 23.35 7.36
CA GLU A 126 -9.68 24.13 8.33
C GLU A 126 -9.34 25.62 8.18
N ASP A 127 -10.37 26.45 7.98
CA ASP A 127 -10.28 27.92 7.96
C ASP A 127 -9.18 28.50 7.05
N GLY A 128 -8.94 27.87 5.89
CA GLY A 128 -7.95 28.36 4.91
C GLY A 128 -6.52 27.86 5.14
N ALA A 129 -6.33 26.91 6.06
CA ALA A 129 -5.04 26.29 6.37
C ALA A 129 -5.14 24.76 6.44
N LEU A 130 -4.00 24.08 6.27
CA LEU A 130 -3.86 22.65 6.54
C LEU A 130 -3.61 22.46 8.05
N SER A 131 -4.58 21.93 8.78
CA SER A 131 -4.43 21.51 10.18
C SER A 131 -4.03 20.03 10.27
N LEU A 132 -3.09 19.68 11.14
CA LEU A 132 -2.62 18.29 11.28
C LEU A 132 -3.70 17.41 11.91
N LEU A 133 -3.96 16.24 11.34
CA LEU A 133 -5.02 15.31 11.77
C LEU A 133 -4.63 14.40 12.95
N SER A 134 -3.68 14.81 13.78
CA SER A 134 -2.99 13.99 14.79
C SER A 134 -2.08 12.90 14.20
N GLU A 135 -1.24 12.33 15.06
CA GLU A 135 0.16 11.92 14.83
C GLU A 135 0.45 11.06 13.58
N LEU A 136 1.59 11.36 12.94
CA LEU A 136 2.21 10.51 11.94
C LEU A 136 2.31 9.08 12.48
N PRO A 137 2.01 8.04 11.68
CA PRO A 137 2.27 6.66 12.10
C PRO A 137 3.72 6.53 12.58
N CYS A 138 3.95 5.85 13.70
CA CYS A 138 5.24 5.73 14.39
C CYS A 138 6.34 4.98 13.61
N HIS A 139 6.50 5.26 12.32
CA HIS A 139 7.54 4.69 11.48
C HIS A 139 8.56 5.72 10.97
N GLU A 140 8.30 7.03 11.16
CA GLU A 140 9.20 8.14 10.80
C GLU A 140 9.90 8.82 12.01
N VAL A 141 9.74 8.30 13.23
CA VAL A 141 10.41 8.85 14.42
C VAL A 141 11.47 7.87 14.91
N GLU A 142 12.73 8.32 15.04
CA GLU A 142 13.78 7.58 15.74
C GLU A 142 13.22 7.09 17.10
N LYS A 143 13.49 5.83 17.46
CA LYS A 143 12.88 5.07 18.57
C LYS A 143 13.00 5.65 20.00
N SER A 144 13.38 6.92 20.18
CA SER A 144 13.64 7.54 21.49
C SER A 144 12.54 8.47 22.03
N GLU A 145 11.53 8.87 21.24
CA GLU A 145 10.63 9.96 21.66
C GLU A 145 9.18 9.59 21.98
N CYS A 146 8.77 8.32 21.84
CA CYS A 146 7.46 7.89 22.32
C CYS A 146 7.47 7.72 23.85
N LYS A 147 7.14 8.78 24.59
CA LYS A 147 6.75 8.70 26.00
C LYS A 147 5.26 9.00 26.13
N PRO A 148 4.46 8.12 26.75
CA PRO A 148 3.06 8.43 27.01
C PRO A 148 2.98 9.51 28.10
N SER A 149 2.37 10.65 27.79
CA SER A 149 1.92 11.61 28.79
C SER A 149 0.72 11.05 29.54
N THR A 150 0.82 11.03 30.87
CA THR A 150 -0.25 10.70 31.83
C THR A 150 -1.30 11.79 31.88
#